data_AF-Q2JY21-F1
#
_entry.id   AF-Q2JY21-F1
#
_cell.length_a   1.000
_cell.length_b   1.000
_cell.length_c   1.000
_cell.angle_alpha   90.00
_cell.angle_beta   90.00
_cell.angle_gamma   90.00
#
_symmetry.space_group_name_H-M   'P 1'
#
loop_
_entity.id
_entity.type
_entity.pdbx_description
1 polymer ?
#
loop_
_entity_poly.entity_id
_entity_poly.type
_entity_poly.pdbx_seq_one_letter_code
_entity_poly.pdbx_strand_id
1 'polypeptide(L)' 'MGEAKRRKTRNRPTPDQELLFPQLKDIPLTKAQARTIYNWTTRGAWAGIILLAIVWVVVRFVGPALGWWHLVG' A
#
# COMPACT_ATOMS: atom_id res chain seq x y z
N MET A 1 -23.09 -3.40 -40.89
CA MET A 1 -22.69 -2.26 -40.01
C MET A 1 -22.57 -2.61 -38.51
N GLY A 2 -22.73 -3.87 -38.06
CA GLY A 2 -22.61 -4.25 -36.63
C GLY A 2 -21.21 -4.70 -36.16
N GLU A 3 -20.33 -5.09 -37.07
CA GLU A 3 -18.96 -5.59 -36.82
C GLU A 3 -18.04 -4.53 -36.18
N ALA A 4 -18.23 -3.24 -36.52
CA ALA A 4 -17.42 -2.15 -35.99
C ALA A 4 -17.71 -1.88 -34.49
N LYS A 5 -18.95 -2.10 -34.04
CA LYS A 5 -19.34 -1.95 -32.62
C LYS A 5 -18.70 -3.06 -31.76
N ARG A 6 -18.58 -4.27 -32.29
CA ARG A 6 -17.92 -5.42 -31.62
C ARG A 6 -16.39 -5.31 -31.54
N ARG A 7 -15.76 -4.58 -32.46
CA ARG A 7 -14.31 -4.33 -32.40
C ARG A 7 -13.94 -3.25 -31.38
N LYS A 8 -14.83 -2.28 -31.13
CA LYS A 8 -14.61 -1.25 -30.09
C LYS A 8 -14.75 -1.79 -28.67
N THR A 9 -15.54 -2.84 -28.44
CA THR A 9 -15.65 -3.45 -27.10
C THR A 9 -14.48 -4.37 -26.76
N ARG A 10 -13.83 -4.98 -27.77
CA ARG A 10 -12.66 -5.85 -27.56
C ARG A 10 -11.37 -5.08 -27.26
N ASN A 11 -11.26 -3.83 -27.74
CA ASN A 11 -10.13 -2.93 -27.50
C ASN A 11 -10.44 -1.87 -26.42
N ARG A 12 -11.36 -2.16 -25.49
CA ARG A 12 -11.57 -1.28 -24.35
C ARG A 12 -10.48 -1.61 -23.32
N PRO A 13 -9.58 -0.67 -22.96
CA PRO A 13 -8.62 -0.91 -21.90
C PRO A 13 -9.40 -1.27 -20.64
N THR A 14 -9.00 -2.33 -19.93
CA THR A 14 -9.57 -2.61 -18.61
C THR A 14 -9.36 -1.41 -17.68
N PRO A 15 -10.21 -1.18 -16.67
CA PRO A 15 -10.07 -0.05 -15.73
C PRO A 15 -8.68 0.04 -15.06
N ASP A 16 -8.01 -1.10 -15.00
CA ASP A 16 -6.66 -1.35 -14.50
C ASP A 16 -5.54 -0.92 -15.49
N GLN A 17 -5.85 -0.74 -16.77
CA GLN A 17 -4.96 -0.24 -17.84
C GLN A 17 -5.15 1.24 -18.16
N GLU A 18 -6.14 1.90 -17.57
CA GLU A 18 -6.38 3.32 -17.80
C GLU A 18 -5.30 4.15 -17.08
N LEU A 19 -4.47 4.88 -17.82
CA LEU A 19 -3.46 5.79 -17.24
C LEU A 19 -4.15 6.82 -16.32
N LEU A 20 -3.58 7.12 -15.14
CA LEU A 20 -4.11 8.14 -14.23
C LEU A 20 -4.11 9.53 -14.87
N PHE A 21 -3.19 9.78 -15.79
CA PHE A 21 -3.01 11.06 -16.46
C PHE A 21 -2.81 10.85 -17.97
N PRO A 22 -3.86 11.00 -18.80
CA PRO A 22 -3.76 10.89 -20.26
C PRO A 22 -2.84 11.94 -20.92
N GLN A 23 -2.42 12.96 -20.16
CA GLN A 23 -1.65 14.11 -20.66
C GLN A 23 -0.13 13.98 -20.46
N LEU A 24 0.34 12.99 -19.69
CA LEU A 24 1.76 12.75 -19.41
C LEU A 24 2.20 11.48 -20.15
N LYS A 25 2.44 11.64 -21.46
CA LYS A 25 2.72 10.55 -22.41
C LYS A 25 4.09 9.89 -22.20
N ASP A 26 5.02 10.55 -21.51
CA ASP A 26 6.42 10.14 -21.39
C ASP A 26 6.78 9.42 -20.09
N ILE A 27 5.84 9.31 -19.14
CA ILE A 27 6.06 8.55 -17.89
C ILE A 27 5.06 7.40 -17.87
N PRO A 28 5.48 6.14 -18.09
CA PRO A 28 4.60 4.99 -18.07
C PRO A 28 4.22 4.61 -16.62
N LEU A 29 3.72 5.56 -15.82
CA LEU A 29 3.17 5.30 -14.50
C LEU A 29 1.73 4.79 -14.67
N THR A 30 1.60 3.48 -14.84
CA THR A 30 0.31 2.80 -14.92
C THR A 30 -0.38 2.81 -13.56
N LYS A 31 -1.72 2.94 -13.52
CA LYS A 31 -2.55 2.79 -12.30
C LYS A 31 -2.17 1.54 -11.49
N ALA A 32 -1.76 0.48 -12.18
CA ALA A 32 -1.28 -0.77 -11.60
C ALA A 32 -0.01 -0.60 -10.73
N GLN A 33 0.97 0.18 -11.18
CA GLN A 33 2.21 0.42 -10.42
C GLN A 33 1.94 1.27 -9.17
N ALA A 34 1.12 2.32 -9.28
CA ALA A 34 0.74 3.14 -8.14
C ALA A 34 -0.01 2.33 -7.07
N ARG A 35 -0.92 1.44 -7.47
CA ARG A 35 -1.62 0.53 -6.55
C ARG A 35 -0.67 -0.46 -5.89
N THR A 36 0.32 -0.95 -6.61
CA THR A 36 1.31 -1.90 -6.07
C THR A 36 2.18 -1.23 -5.00
N ILE A 37 2.69 -0.03 -5.28
CA ILE A 37 3.48 0.76 -4.31
C ILE A 37 2.62 1.13 -3.11
N TYR A 38 1.40 1.62 -3.33
CA TYR A 38 0.48 1.95 -2.25
C TYR A 38 0.21 0.76 -1.34
N ASN A 39 -0.12 -0.40 -1.89
CA ASN A 39 -0.35 -1.61 -1.11
C ASN A 39 0.89 -2.04 -0.32
N TRP A 40 2.09 -1.89 -0.89
CA TRP A 40 3.33 -2.24 -0.22
C TRP A 40 3.66 -1.29 0.93
N THR A 41 3.53 0.02 0.70
CA THR A 41 3.74 1.07 1.72
C THR A 41 2.71 1.00 2.83
N THR A 42 1.43 0.80 2.51
CA THR A 42 0.38 0.66 3.54
C THR A 42 0.60 -0.57 4.40
N ARG A 43 1.02 -1.71 3.81
CA ARG A 43 1.41 -2.90 4.57
C ARG A 43 2.65 -2.67 5.42
N GLY A 44 3.66 -1.98 4.89
CA GLY A 44 4.87 -1.61 5.63
C GLY A 44 4.60 -0.66 6.79
N ALA A 45 3.70 0.32 6.60
CA ALA A 45 3.27 1.24 7.65
C ALA A 45 2.58 0.50 8.79
N TRP A 46 1.67 -0.43 8.47
CA TRP A 46 1.04 -1.30 9.47
C TRP A 46 2.06 -2.18 10.20
N ALA A 47 3.04 -2.75 9.50
CA ALA A 47 4.11 -3.51 10.12
C ALA A 47 4.92 -2.65 11.10
N GLY A 48 5.22 -1.39 10.74
CA GLY A 48 5.91 -0.44 11.62
C GLY A 48 5.10 -0.11 12.88
N ILE A 49 3.79 0.12 12.75
CA ILE A 49 2.90 0.38 13.89
C ILE A 49 2.88 -0.83 14.83
N ILE A 50 2.72 -2.04 14.29
CA ILE A 50 2.70 -3.27 15.08
C ILE A 50 4.04 -3.47 15.79
N LEU A 51 5.16 -3.28 15.08
CA LEU A 51 6.50 -3.36 15.66
C LEU A 51 6.65 -2.38 16.82
N LEU A 52 6.25 -1.12 16.62
CA LEU A 52 6.34 -0.08 17.64
C LEU A 52 5.50 -0.43 18.87
N ALA A 53 4.28 -0.94 18.66
CA ALA A 53 3.40 -1.40 19.73
C ALA A 53 4.00 -2.58 20.51
N ILE A 54 4.57 -3.57 19.81
CA ILE A 54 5.25 -4.71 20.45
C ILE A 54 6.42 -4.22 21.29
N VAL A 55 7.29 -3.38 20.73
CA VAL A 55 8.45 -2.82 21.47
C VAL A 55 7.97 -2.05 22.69
N TRP A 56 6.93 -1.22 22.55
CA TRP A 56 6.34 -0.49 23.66
C TRP A 56 5.83 -1.43 24.77
N VAL A 57 5.11 -2.51 24.42
CA VAL A 57 4.64 -3.52 25.38
C VAL A 57 5.82 -4.23 26.04
N VAL A 58 6.83 -4.66 25.28
CA VAL A 58 8.02 -5.32 25.83
C VAL A 58 8.73 -4.40 26.82
N VAL A 59 9.00 -3.15 26.44
CA VAL A 59 9.62 -2.16 27.34
C VAL A 59 8.74 -1.92 28.57
N ARG A 60 7.42 -1.83 28.42
CA ARG A 60 6.52 -1.46 29.53
C ARG A 60 6.21 -2.59 30.50
N PHE A 61 6.27 -3.84 30.06
CA PHE A 61 5.92 -5.01 30.86
C PHE A 61 7.13 -5.90 31.15
N VAL A 62 7.92 -6.23 30.13
CA VAL A 62 9.12 -7.07 30.29
C VAL A 62 10.23 -6.29 30.99
N GLY A 63 10.41 -5.00 30.69
CA GLY A 63 11.39 -4.14 31.37
C GLY A 63 11.24 -4.13 32.90
N PRO A 64 10.05 -3.82 33.46
CA PRO A 64 9.81 -3.90 34.89
C PRO A 64 9.85 -5.33 35.46
N ALA A 65 9.36 -6.33 34.71
CA ALA A 65 9.34 -7.72 35.17
C ALA A 65 10.76 -8.33 35.27
N LEU A 66 11.68 -7.91 34.38
CA LEU A 66 13.09 -8.31 34.41
C LEU A 66 13.95 -7.39 35.29
N GLY A 67 13.38 -6.34 35.89
CA GLY A 67 14.08 -5.41 36.78
C GLY A 67 15.01 -4.41 36.06
N TRP A 68 14.85 -4.17 34.76
CA TRP A 68 15.67 -3.20 34.01
C TRP A 68 15.39 -1.74 34.41
N TRP A 69 14.16 -1.42 34.82
CA TRP A 69 13.81 -0.14 35.45
C TRP A 69 12.52 -0.28 36.26
N HIS A 70 12.40 0.53 37.30
CA HIS A 70 11.21 0.62 38.13
C HIS A 70 10.30 1.75 37.66
N LEU A 71 9.00 1.47 37.62
CA LEU A 71 8.00 2.50 37.43
C LEU A 71 7.86 3.23 38.76
N VAL A 72 8.36 4.46 38.80
CA VAL A 72 8.09 5.36 39.92
C VAL A 72 6.66 5.83 39.75
N GLY A 73 5.78 5.37 40.65
CA GLY A 73 4.40 5.84 40.78
C GLY A 73 4.31 7.04 41.71
#